data_AF-A0A6C0CZH1-F1
#
_entry.id   AF-A0A6C0CZH1-F1
#
_cell.length_a   1.000
_cell.length_b   1.000
_cell.length_c   1.000
_cell.angle_alpha   90.00
_cell.angle_beta   90.00
_cell.angle_gamma   90.00
#
_symmetry.space_group_name_H-M   'P 1'
#
loop_
_entity.id
_entity.type
_entity.pdbx_description
1 polymer ?
#
loop_
_entity_poly.entity_id
_entity_poly.type
_entity_poly.pdbx_seq_one_letter_code
_entity_poly.pdbx_strand_id
1 'polypeptide(L)'
;MSKLFLANVISIIHFFLIFYILLCPFRTVGLYCDIFYLVLIPVVIMHWLLTDDSCALTVIENYLRGMDISKVNVNNNYMYRLIYPIYNTPSIVNGNFIYIILLYLYIIELRKFCYNLKNNYYTNTNI
;
A
#
# COMPACT_ATOMS: atom_id res chain seq x y z
N MET A 1 -11.01 4.09 -25.69
CA MET A 1 -10.24 4.79 -24.64
C MET A 1 -8.76 4.73 -24.99
N SER A 2 -8.01 5.82 -24.87
CA SER A 2 -6.57 5.81 -25.14
C SER A 2 -5.84 5.02 -24.04
N LYS A 3 -4.79 4.25 -24.40
CA LYS A 3 -3.98 3.50 -23.42
C LYS A 3 -3.40 4.41 -22.32
N LEU A 4 -3.12 5.66 -22.68
CA LEU A 4 -2.67 6.71 -21.78
C LEU A 4 -3.69 7.08 -20.70
N PHE A 5 -4.99 7.11 -21.04
CA PHE A 5 -6.04 7.36 -20.05
C PHE A 5 -6.08 6.25 -18.99
N LEU A 6 -6.00 4.99 -19.42
CA LEU A 6 -5.99 3.85 -18.50
C LEU A 6 -4.75 3.85 -17.59
N ALA A 7 -3.58 4.18 -18.14
CA ALA A 7 -2.34 4.33 -17.37
C ALA A 7 -2.48 5.40 -16.26
N ASN A 8 -3.09 6.55 -16.57
CA ASN A 8 -3.33 7.60 -15.58
C ASN A 8 -4.31 7.15 -14.48
N VAL A 9 -5.39 6.44 -14.84
CA VAL A 9 -6.35 5.88 -13.87
C VAL A 9 -5.65 4.92 -12.91
N ILE A 10 -4.79 4.03 -13.40
CA ILE A 10 -4.03 3.08 -12.57
C ILE A 10 -3.10 3.82 -11.61
N SER A 11 -2.41 4.85 -12.09
CA SER A 11 -1.54 5.69 -11.27
C SER A 11 -2.32 6.36 -10.13
N ILE A 12 -3.51 6.89 -10.43
CA ILE A 12 -4.40 7.49 -9.41
C ILE A 12 -4.85 6.45 -8.38
N ILE A 13 -5.24 5.25 -8.81
CA ILE A 13 -5.63 4.16 -7.89
C ILE A 13 -4.47 3.79 -6.97
N HIS A 14 -3.26 3.67 -7.51
CA HIS A 14 -2.07 3.34 -6.71
C HIS A 14 -1.75 4.45 -5.69
N PHE A 15 -1.87 5.72 -6.10
CA PHE A 15 -1.74 6.85 -5.18
C PHE A 15 -2.74 6.75 -4.01
N PHE A 16 -4.02 6.47 -4.29
CA PHE A 16 -5.02 6.27 -3.25
C PHE A 16 -4.74 5.05 -2.38
N LEU A 17 -4.14 3.98 -2.92
CA LEU A 17 -3.75 2.80 -2.16
C LEU A 17 -2.68 3.15 -1.10
N ILE A 18 -1.65 3.90 -1.50
CA ILE A 18 -0.59 4.37 -0.58
C ILE A 18 -1.20 5.29 0.48
N PHE A 19 -2.06 6.22 0.05
CA PHE A 19 -2.73 7.14 0.97
C PHE A 19 -3.64 6.40 1.96
N TYR A 20 -4.35 5.37 1.49
CA TYR A 20 -5.15 4.49 2.33
C TYR A 20 -4.28 3.78 3.37
N ILE A 21 -3.14 3.23 2.98
CA ILE A 21 -2.19 2.58 3.90
C ILE A 21 -1.73 3.55 4.99
N LEU A 22 -1.45 4.81 4.65
CA LEU A 22 -0.98 5.79 5.63
C LEU A 22 -2.10 6.32 6.54
N LEU A 23 -3.31 6.51 6.04
CA LEU A 23 -4.39 7.17 6.79
C LEU A 23 -5.38 6.24 7.48
N CYS A 24 -5.61 5.05 6.93
CA CYS A 24 -6.50 4.05 7.51
C CYS A 24 -6.27 3.79 9.02
N PRO A 25 -5.03 3.61 9.51
CA PRO A 25 -4.78 3.31 10.91
C PRO A 25 -5.12 4.47 11.86
N PHE A 26 -5.45 5.67 11.37
CA PHE A 26 -5.88 6.80 12.19
C PHE A 26 -7.41 6.96 12.29
N ARG A 27 -8.18 6.11 11.58
CA ARG A 27 -9.63 6.07 11.67
C ARG A 27 -10.10 5.58 13.05
N THR A 28 -11.29 6.01 13.48
CA THR A 28 -11.88 5.66 14.77
C THR A 28 -12.81 4.44 14.72
N VAL A 29 -13.49 4.17 13.60
CA VAL A 29 -14.51 3.11 13.50
C VAL A 29 -14.50 2.43 12.13
N GLY A 30 -14.78 1.12 12.09
CA GLY A 30 -15.09 0.41 10.84
C GLY A 30 -14.44 -0.97 10.71
N LEU A 31 -15.13 -2.02 11.15
CA LEU A 31 -14.65 -3.41 11.14
C LEU A 31 -14.18 -3.88 9.75
N TYR A 32 -14.92 -3.55 8.69
CA TYR A 32 -14.56 -3.94 7.32
C TYR A 32 -13.26 -3.29 6.85
N CYS A 33 -13.03 -2.04 7.23
CA CYS A 33 -11.79 -1.35 6.94
C CYS A 33 -10.64 -1.95 7.74
N ASP A 34 -10.86 -2.30 9.01
CA ASP A 34 -9.87 -2.97 9.85
C ASP A 34 -9.44 -4.31 9.19
N ILE A 35 -10.40 -5.14 8.78
CA ILE A 35 -10.13 -6.43 8.11
C ILE A 35 -9.38 -6.22 6.79
N PHE A 36 -9.85 -5.28 5.95
CA PHE A 36 -9.22 -5.02 4.66
C PHE A 36 -7.77 -4.56 4.84
N TYR A 37 -7.51 -3.67 5.80
CA TYR A 37 -6.16 -3.22 6.11
C TYR A 37 -5.27 -4.35 6.63
N LEU A 38 -5.79 -5.19 7.52
CA LEU A 38 -5.06 -6.34 8.06
C LEU A 38 -4.66 -7.37 7.00
N VAL A 39 -5.45 -7.51 5.93
CA VAL A 39 -5.09 -8.36 4.78
C VAL A 39 -4.15 -7.63 3.82
N LEU A 40 -4.38 -6.32 3.59
CA LEU A 40 -3.63 -5.53 2.63
C LEU A 40 -2.15 -5.36 3.01
N ILE A 41 -1.85 -5.05 4.27
CA ILE A 41 -0.46 -4.77 4.68
C ILE A 41 0.48 -5.98 4.50
N PRO A 42 0.13 -7.20 4.92
CA PRO A 42 0.95 -8.39 4.63
C PRO A 42 1.19 -8.60 3.14
N VAL A 43 0.18 -8.34 2.29
CA VAL A 43 0.31 -8.44 0.83
C VAL A 43 1.29 -7.39 0.30
N VAL A 44 1.23 -6.16 0.78
CA VAL A 44 2.15 -5.08 0.39
C VAL A 44 3.59 -5.38 0.83
N ILE A 45 3.78 -5.86 2.07
CA ILE A 45 5.09 -6.26 2.57
C ILE A 45 5.64 -7.43 1.74
N MET A 46 4.82 -8.47 1.48
CA MET A 46 5.21 -9.61 0.66
C MET A 46 5.57 -9.18 -0.77
N HIS A 47 4.78 -8.28 -1.36
CA HIS A 47 5.03 -7.71 -2.69
C HIS A 47 6.40 -7.02 -2.75
N TRP A 48 6.78 -6.22 -1.75
CA TRP A 48 8.10 -5.57 -1.72
C TRP A 48 9.25 -6.53 -1.41
N LEU A 49 9.01 -7.58 -0.60
CA LEU A 49 10.04 -8.60 -0.33
C LEU A 49 10.34 -9.48 -1.56
N LEU A 50 9.35 -9.73 -2.42
CA LEU A 50 9.48 -10.64 -3.57
C LEU A 50 9.78 -9.92 -4.89
N THR A 51 9.33 -8.68 -5.05
CA THR A 51 9.31 -7.99 -6.35
C THR A 51 9.71 -6.51 -6.23
N ASP A 52 10.84 -6.23 -5.58
CA ASP A 52 11.46 -4.89 -5.47
C ASP A 52 10.44 -3.72 -5.25
N ASP A 53 10.77 -2.51 -5.68
CA ASP A 53 9.89 -1.32 -5.69
C ASP A 53 8.84 -1.35 -6.82
N SER A 54 8.81 -2.42 -7.62
CA SER A 54 7.99 -2.53 -8.82
C SER A 54 6.62 -3.13 -8.51
N CYS A 55 5.65 -2.29 -8.15
CA CYS A 55 4.25 -2.71 -7.99
C CYS A 55 3.66 -3.28 -9.29
N ALA A 56 2.77 -4.28 -9.20
CA ALA A 56 2.03 -4.80 -10.36
C ALA A 56 1.31 -3.68 -11.13
N LEU A 57 0.76 -2.68 -10.43
CA LEU A 57 0.15 -1.50 -11.06
C LEU A 57 1.17 -0.65 -11.83
N THR A 58 2.39 -0.53 -11.32
CA THR A 58 3.51 0.18 -11.96
C THR A 58 3.96 -0.54 -13.23
N VAL A 59 3.99 -1.88 -13.21
CA VAL A 59 4.30 -2.71 -14.40
C VAL A 59 3.21 -2.56 -15.48
N ILE A 60 1.94 -2.58 -15.07
CA ILE A 60 0.81 -2.36 -15.99
C ILE A 60 0.83 -0.92 -16.53
N GLU A 61 1.15 0.08 -15.70
CA GLU A 61 1.32 1.46 -16.14
C GLU A 61 2.42 1.57 -17.21
N ASN A 62 3.58 0.93 -17.00
CA ASN A 62 4.68 0.90 -17.97
C ASN A 62 4.26 0.27 -19.29
N TYR A 63 3.57 -0.87 -19.23
CA TYR A 63 3.06 -1.56 -20.41
C TYR A 63 2.08 -0.70 -21.21
N LEU A 64 1.16 -0.01 -20.54
CA LEU A 64 0.17 0.85 -21.19
C LEU A 64 0.77 2.14 -21.78
N ARG A 65 1.86 2.63 -21.20
CA ARG A 65 2.62 3.78 -21.73
C ARG A 65 3.56 3.39 -22.89
N GLY A 66 3.67 2.10 -23.23
CA GLY A 66 4.53 1.62 -24.31
C GLY A 66 6.02 1.72 -23.98
N MET A 67 6.37 1.71 -22.70
CA MET A 67 7.77 1.68 -22.25
C MET A 67 8.28 0.24 -22.23
N ASP A 68 9.57 0.06 -22.48
CA ASP A 68 10.23 -1.24 -22.28
C ASP A 68 9.98 -1.71 -20.85
N ILE A 69 9.37 -2.89 -20.70
CA ILE A 69 9.06 -3.49 -19.38
C ILE A 69 10.35 -3.68 -18.56
N SER A 70 11.49 -3.83 -19.23
CA SER A 70 12.84 -3.96 -18.68
C SER A 70 13.54 -2.63 -18.38
N LYS A 71 12.96 -1.47 -18.75
CA LYS A 71 13.49 -0.14 -18.42
C LYS A 71 12.40 0.68 -17.75
N VAL A 72 12.28 0.53 -16.43
CA VAL A 72 11.48 1.46 -15.62
C VAL A 72 12.13 2.84 -15.72
N ASN A 73 11.66 3.64 -16.67
CA ASN A 73 12.26 4.93 -16.97
C ASN A 73 11.74 5.95 -15.95
N VAL A 74 12.64 6.40 -15.06
CA VAL A 74 12.37 7.25 -13.88
C VAL A 74 11.58 8.52 -14.22
N ASN A 75 11.71 9.00 -15.46
CA ASN A 75 11.11 10.26 -15.90
C ASN A 75 9.62 10.16 -16.24
N ASN A 76 9.12 8.99 -16.66
CA ASN A 76 7.78 8.86 -17.25
C ASN A 76 6.79 8.06 -16.39
N ASN A 77 7.26 7.38 -15.34
CA ASN A 77 6.41 6.64 -14.42
C ASN A 77 6.22 7.43 -13.12
N TYR A 78 4.99 7.89 -12.90
CA TYR A 78 4.64 8.74 -11.76
C TYR A 78 4.81 8.01 -10.42
N MET A 79 4.33 6.75 -10.34
CA MET A 79 4.41 5.98 -9.09
C MET A 79 5.84 5.58 -8.77
N TYR A 80 6.62 5.19 -9.77
CA TYR A 80 8.03 4.92 -9.58
C TYR A 80 8.76 6.15 -9.05
N ARG A 81 8.57 7.33 -9.64
CA ARG A 81 9.22 8.57 -9.16
C ARG A 81 8.84 8.95 -7.73
N LEU A 82 7.64 8.57 -7.29
CA LEU A 82 7.15 8.84 -5.93
C LEU A 82 7.73 7.85 -4.90
N ILE A 83 7.77 6.56 -5.24
CA ILE A 83 8.16 5.48 -4.32
C ILE A 83 9.68 5.25 -4.32
N TYR A 84 10.34 5.38 -5.48
CA TYR A 84 11.77 5.16 -5.66
C TYR A 84 12.66 5.90 -4.64
N PRO A 85 12.48 7.21 -4.35
CA PRO A 85 13.31 7.90 -3.37
C PRO A 85 13.05 7.45 -1.92
N ILE A 86 11.94 6.76 -1.65
CA ILE A 86 11.63 6.20 -0.33
C ILE A 86 12.28 4.81 -0.21
N TYR A 87 12.35 4.07 -1.31
CA TYR A 87 12.85 2.70 -1.35
C TYR A 87 14.37 2.62 -1.62
N ASN A 88 14.87 3.32 -2.63
CA ASN A 88 16.27 3.26 -3.08
C ASN A 88 17.09 4.46 -2.58
N THR A 89 17.22 4.57 -1.27
CA THR A 89 18.21 5.47 -0.65
C THR A 89 19.51 4.70 -0.37
N PRO A 90 20.69 5.28 -0.70
CA PRO A 90 21.98 4.58 -0.65
C PRO A 90 22.44 4.18 0.76
N SER A 91 21.78 4.63 1.82
CA SER A 91 22.08 4.23 3.19
C SER A 91 21.30 2.96 3.57
N ILE A 92 22.02 1.90 3.91
CA ILE A 92 21.56 0.63 4.53
C ILE A 92 20.48 0.81 5.61
N VAL A 93 20.43 1.98 6.24
CA VAL A 93 19.52 2.33 7.31
C VAL A 93 18.07 2.47 6.82
N ASN A 94 17.82 2.98 5.61
CA ASN A 94 16.51 3.52 5.24
C ASN A 94 15.53 2.50 4.66
N GLY A 95 16.01 1.49 3.93
CA GLY A 95 15.15 0.42 3.39
C GLY A 95 14.42 -0.34 4.50
N ASN A 96 15.05 -0.50 5.67
CA ASN A 96 14.44 -1.15 6.83
C ASN A 96 13.42 -0.25 7.55
N PHE A 97 13.54 1.08 7.45
CA PHE A 97 12.66 2.02 8.15
C PHE A 97 11.21 1.92 7.67
N ILE A 98 10.98 1.74 6.36
CA ILE A 98 9.60 1.66 5.84
C ILE A 98 8.89 0.40 6.33
N TYR A 99 9.59 -0.73 6.43
CA TYR A 99 9.03 -1.95 6.99
C TYR A 99 8.70 -1.78 8.48
N ILE A 100 9.55 -1.06 9.24
CA ILE A 100 9.28 -0.73 10.64
C ILE A 100 8.02 0.15 10.76
N ILE A 101 7.88 1.16 9.90
CA ILE A 101 6.69 2.03 9.87
C ILE A 101 5.44 1.21 9.54
N LEU A 102 5.48 0.38 8.50
CA LEU A 102 4.35 -0.47 8.12
C LEU A 102 3.98 -1.45 9.23
N LEU A 103 4.97 -2.08 9.88
CA LEU A 103 4.75 -2.98 11.02
C LEU A 103 4.13 -2.23 12.21
N TYR A 104 4.60 -1.01 12.49
CA TYR A 104 4.05 -0.17 13.55
C TYR A 104 2.58 0.19 13.29
N LEU A 105 2.26 0.63 12.07
CA LEU A 105 0.88 0.93 11.67
C LEU A 105 0.00 -0.32 11.70
N TYR A 106 0.55 -1.48 11.30
CA TYR A 106 -0.14 -2.76 11.37
C TYR A 106 -0.51 -3.15 12.81
N ILE A 107 0.41 -2.97 13.76
CA ILE A 107 0.15 -3.25 15.18
C ILE A 107 -0.93 -2.31 15.73
N ILE A 108 -0.95 -1.04 15.34
CA ILE A 108 -2.01 -0.09 15.73
C ILE A 108 -3.38 -0.60 15.26
N GLU A 109 -3.50 -0.97 13.98
CA GLU A 109 -4.78 -1.45 13.43
C GLU A 109 -5.19 -2.78 14.06
N LEU A 110 -4.24 -3.70 14.30
CA LEU A 110 -4.51 -4.98 14.96
C LEU A 110 -5.07 -4.78 16.38
N ARG A 111 -4.53 -3.82 17.14
CA ARG A 111 -5.05 -3.49 18.48
C ARG A 111 -6.48 -2.96 18.41
N LYS A 112 -6.78 -2.10 17.45
CA LYS A 112 -8.13 -1.56 17.22
C LYS A 112 -9.11 -2.66 16.84
N PHE A 113 -8.73 -3.51 15.91
CA PHE A 113 -9.53 -4.65 15.48
C PHE A 113 -9.88 -5.58 16.64
N CYS A 114 -8.89 -5.95 17.46
CA CYS A 114 -9.12 -6.79 18.64
C CYS A 114 -10.05 -6.12 19.67
N TYR A 115 -9.91 -4.82 19.89
CA TYR A 115 -10.81 -4.05 20.77
C TYR A 115 -12.25 -4.03 20.22
N ASN A 116 -12.41 -3.75 18.93
CA ASN A 116 -13.69 -3.71 18.24
C ASN A 116 -14.39 -5.07 18.26
N LEU A 117 -13.66 -6.17 18.02
CA LEU A 117 -14.20 -7.53 18.11
C LEU A 117 -14.69 -7.84 19.53
N LYS A 118 -13.89 -7.53 20.56
CA LYS A 118 -14.28 -7.74 21.95
C LYS A 118 -15.55 -6.97 22.28
N ASN A 119 -15.64 -5.70 21.90
CA ASN A 119 -16.81 -4.87 22.18
C ASN A 119 -18.07 -5.40 21.48
N ASN A 120 -17.98 -5.78 20.19
CA ASN A 120 -19.11 -6.35 19.44
C ASN A 120 -19.60 -7.68 20.03
N TYR A 121 -18.70 -8.50 20.58
CA TYR A 121 -19.08 -9.74 21.25
C TYR A 121 -19.92 -9.45 22.50
N TYR A 122 -19.48 -8.54 23.38
CA TYR A 122 -20.24 -8.18 24.58
C TYR A 122 -21.59 -7.53 24.30
N THR A 123 -21.71 -6.72 23.24
CA THR A 123 -23.01 -6.12 22.88
C THR A 123 -24.01 -7.17 22.41
N ASN A 124 -23.56 -8.25 21.76
CA ASN A 124 -24.45 -9.30 21.25
C ASN A 124 -24.84 -10.35 22.29
N THR A 125 -24.09 -10.49 23.40
CA THR A 125 -24.42 -11.43 24.49
C THR A 125 -25.28 -10.83 25.59
N ASN A 126 -25.43 -9.50 25.63
CA ASN A 126 -26.21 -8.77 26.64
C ASN A 126 -27.59 -8.32 26.12
N ILE A 127 -28.07 -8.93 25.03
CA ILE A 127 -29.42 -8.79 24.46
C ILE A 127 -30.09 -10.16 24.56
#